data_AF-D7GKU1-F1
#
_entry.id   AF-D7GKU1-F1
#
_cell.length_a   1.000
_cell.length_b   1.000
_cell.length_c   1.000
_cell.angle_alpha   90.00
_cell.angle_beta   90.00
_cell.angle_gamma   90.00
#
_symmetry.space_group_name_H-M   'P 1'
#
loop_
_entity.id
_entity.type
_entity.pdbx_description
1 polymer ?
#
loop_
_entity_poly.entity_id
_entity_poly.type
_entity_poly.pdbx_seq_one_letter_code
_entity_poly.pdbx_strand_id
1 'polypeptide(L)'
;MKALTSLLLPVILLTGCSSSPTISPGGVNTPPPDINAWLKPRSEKPDSLSETRWKMLTDAGKTLGFRGGKAQRSWELIQALNARESTLNALYDFRPLISPEGWLPPVIDEAQDVAHITPDQIRTSSRVWTIIRPERFVSNPPGWRDWLLRGLSTTATPGTEGSVVPEDSVQRKVWETALRQGWQEGRQNADLTLEANQKTLTRDYRKTPRNTPFVLPEPEPFENNIIIDAIFTCNLCNTSSRL
;
A
#
# COMPACT_ATOMS: atom_id res chain seq x y z
N MET A 1 46.56 60.37 38.22
CA MET A 1 47.16 59.03 38.40
C MET A 1 46.21 58.05 37.74
N LYS A 2 46.32 57.76 36.42
CA LYS A 2 47.07 56.65 35.78
C LYS A 2 46.86 55.34 36.55
N ALA A 3 46.10 54.36 36.08
CA ALA A 3 46.44 53.33 35.07
C ALA A 3 45.59 52.08 35.47
N LEU A 4 45.31 51.02 34.73
CA LEU A 4 45.61 50.55 33.38
C LEU A 4 44.57 49.43 33.11
N THR A 5 44.20 49.25 31.84
CA THR A 5 43.49 48.11 31.28
C THR A 5 44.19 46.77 31.51
N SER A 6 43.44 45.68 31.70
CA SER A 6 43.91 44.33 31.34
C SER A 6 42.75 43.44 30.89
N LEU A 7 43.03 42.73 29.81
CA LEU A 7 42.20 41.95 28.92
C LEU A 7 42.38 40.48 29.27
N LEU A 8 41.32 39.70 29.49
CA LEU A 8 41.39 38.23 29.61
C LEU A 8 40.09 37.57 29.13
N LEU A 9 40.14 37.08 27.88
CA LEU A 9 39.27 36.01 27.36
C LEU A 9 39.48 34.73 28.17
N PRO A 10 38.45 33.88 28.37
CA PRO A 10 38.55 32.56 27.73
C PRO A 10 37.24 31.90 27.24
N VAL A 11 37.41 31.17 26.12
CA VAL A 11 36.88 29.83 25.81
C VAL A 11 35.38 29.71 25.46
N ILE A 12 35.14 29.79 24.16
CA ILE A 12 33.95 29.28 23.47
C ILE A 12 34.07 27.74 23.42
N LEU A 13 33.19 27.03 24.14
CA LEU A 13 33.00 25.60 24.00
C LEU A 13 32.24 25.32 22.70
N LEU A 14 32.94 24.81 21.68
CA LEU A 14 32.34 24.23 20.49
C LEU A 14 31.63 22.93 20.87
N THR A 15 30.32 23.00 21.06
CA THR A 15 29.44 21.84 21.00
C THR A 15 29.49 21.27 19.59
N GLY A 16 30.14 20.11 19.44
CA GLY A 16 30.13 19.35 18.21
C GLY A 16 28.73 18.82 17.92
N CYS A 17 28.13 19.30 16.82
CA CYS A 17 26.96 18.65 16.24
C CYS A 17 27.42 17.32 15.62
N SER A 18 27.10 16.20 16.27
CA SER A 18 27.20 14.88 15.65
C SER A 18 26.11 14.76 14.58
N SER A 19 26.44 15.01 13.32
CA SER A 19 25.58 14.66 12.20
C SER A 19 25.60 13.14 12.03
N SER A 20 24.58 12.47 12.56
CA SER A 20 24.27 11.10 12.14
C SER A 20 23.77 11.16 10.70
N PRO A 21 24.33 10.38 9.75
CA PRO A 21 23.80 10.35 8.39
C PRO A 21 22.44 9.66 8.41
N THR A 22 21.39 10.47 8.28
CA THR A 22 20.04 10.01 7.95
C THR A 22 20.10 9.39 6.56
N ILE A 23 19.89 8.07 6.48
CA ILE A 23 19.66 7.38 5.22
C ILE A 23 18.29 7.84 4.73
N SER A 24 18.27 8.85 3.87
CA SER A 24 17.08 9.28 3.15
C SER A 24 16.81 8.27 2.03
N PRO A 25 15.57 7.76 1.87
CA PRO A 25 15.22 6.99 0.68
C PRO A 25 15.40 7.93 -0.52
N GLY A 26 16.27 7.56 -1.46
CA GLY A 26 16.73 8.43 -2.55
C GLY A 26 15.58 9.17 -3.25
N GLY A 27 15.52 10.48 -3.04
CA GLY A 27 14.61 11.34 -3.79
C GLY A 27 15.15 11.56 -5.20
N VAL A 28 14.26 11.88 -6.14
CA VAL A 28 14.56 12.14 -7.56
C VAL A 28 15.64 13.22 -7.78
N ASN A 29 15.98 13.99 -6.73
CA ASN A 29 16.94 15.10 -6.74
C ASN A 29 18.30 14.79 -6.09
N THR A 30 18.58 13.54 -5.68
CA THR A 30 19.92 13.16 -5.16
C THR A 30 20.75 12.48 -6.24
N PRO A 31 21.98 12.95 -6.55
CA PRO A 31 22.83 12.29 -7.53
C PRO A 31 23.15 10.85 -7.09
N PRO A 32 23.22 9.88 -8.03
CA PRO A 32 23.57 8.50 -7.71
C PRO A 32 24.91 8.39 -6.96
N PRO A 33 25.09 7.39 -6.08
CA PRO A 33 26.36 7.17 -5.40
C PRO A 33 27.51 6.90 -6.38
N ASP A 34 28.68 7.47 -6.10
CA ASP A 34 29.93 7.24 -6.85
C ASP A 34 30.49 5.80 -6.65
N ILE A 35 31.41 5.37 -7.52
CA ILE A 35 32.04 4.04 -7.50
C ILE A 35 32.62 3.66 -6.13
N ASN A 36 33.11 4.65 -5.37
CA ASN A 36 33.66 4.44 -4.03
C ASN A 36 32.65 3.81 -3.04
N ALA A 37 31.35 4.05 -3.22
CA ALA A 37 30.30 3.44 -2.41
C ALA A 37 30.19 1.91 -2.64
N TRP A 38 30.57 1.44 -3.83
CA TRP A 38 30.51 0.03 -4.23
C TRP A 38 31.80 -0.73 -3.92
N LEU A 39 32.94 -0.03 -3.93
CA LEU A 39 34.25 -0.60 -3.57
C LEU A 39 34.36 -0.92 -2.07
N LYS A 40 33.56 -0.23 -1.23
CA LYS A 40 33.50 -0.45 0.22
C LYS A 40 32.05 -0.69 0.65
N PRO A 41 31.46 -1.85 0.32
CA PRO A 41 30.08 -2.13 0.67
C PRO A 41 29.93 -2.04 2.20
N ARG A 42 28.96 -1.26 2.66
CA ARG A 42 28.63 -1.18 4.07
C ARG A 42 28.00 -2.51 4.49
N SER A 43 28.69 -3.29 5.33
CA SER A 43 28.07 -4.46 5.95
C SER A 43 27.00 -3.99 6.93
N GLU A 44 25.74 -4.32 6.64
CA GLU A 44 24.62 -4.14 7.59
C GLU A 44 24.59 -5.24 8.65
N LYS A 45 25.31 -6.34 8.40
CA LYS A 45 25.43 -7.47 9.31
C LYS A 45 26.45 -7.17 10.43
N PRO A 46 26.12 -7.46 11.70
CA PRO A 46 27.09 -7.45 12.79
C PRO A 46 28.26 -8.44 12.58
N ASP A 47 29.48 -8.06 12.95
CA ASP A 47 30.67 -8.91 12.75
C ASP A 47 30.60 -10.22 13.54
N SER A 48 29.91 -10.23 14.68
CA SER A 48 29.75 -11.41 15.54
C SER A 48 28.77 -12.47 15.01
N LEU A 49 28.05 -12.19 13.92
CA LEU A 49 27.06 -13.11 13.35
C LEU A 49 27.53 -13.71 12.02
N SER A 50 27.26 -15.00 11.83
CA SER A 50 27.40 -15.63 10.52
C SER A 50 26.37 -15.06 9.54
N GLU A 51 26.73 -15.00 8.26
CA GLU A 51 25.85 -14.52 7.18
C GLU A 51 24.52 -15.27 7.15
N THR A 52 24.58 -16.60 7.22
CA THR A 52 23.40 -17.47 7.23
C THR A 52 22.48 -17.16 8.41
N ARG A 53 23.02 -17.01 9.63
CA ARG A 53 22.21 -16.74 10.81
C ARG A 53 21.58 -15.35 10.76
N TRP A 54 22.33 -14.35 10.31
CA TRP A 54 21.82 -12.99 10.13
C TRP A 54 20.68 -12.95 9.11
N LYS A 55 20.86 -13.59 7.94
CA LYS A 55 19.83 -13.69 6.91
C LYS A 55 18.58 -14.42 7.41
N MET A 56 18.75 -15.57 8.07
CA MET A 56 17.63 -16.32 8.65
C MET A 56 16.82 -15.48 9.65
N LEU A 57 17.50 -14.80 10.60
CA LEU A 57 16.84 -13.93 11.58
C LEU A 57 16.13 -12.75 10.90
N THR A 58 16.76 -12.15 9.89
CA THR A 58 16.21 -11.03 9.16
C THR A 58 14.98 -11.44 8.35
N ASP A 59 15.06 -12.52 7.59
CA ASP A 59 13.97 -12.99 6.72
C ASP A 59 12.77 -13.48 7.55
N ALA A 60 13.03 -14.24 8.62
CA ALA A 60 11.98 -14.70 9.54
C ALA A 60 11.34 -13.53 10.30
N GLY A 61 12.14 -12.60 10.82
CA GLY A 61 11.66 -11.40 11.52
C GLY A 61 10.81 -10.53 10.60
N LYS A 62 11.28 -10.23 9.38
CA LYS A 62 10.52 -9.47 8.39
C LYS A 62 9.20 -10.15 8.04
N THR A 63 9.23 -11.45 7.77
CA THR A 63 8.02 -12.19 7.37
C THR A 63 6.99 -12.24 8.50
N LEU A 64 7.41 -12.50 9.73
CA LEU A 64 6.52 -12.47 10.90
C LEU A 64 5.95 -11.06 11.12
N GLY A 65 6.81 -10.05 11.04
CA GLY A 65 6.42 -8.65 11.16
C GLY A 65 5.40 -8.25 10.11
N PHE A 66 5.64 -8.60 8.85
CA PHE A 66 4.75 -8.33 7.72
C PHE A 66 3.37 -8.94 7.93
N ARG A 67 3.29 -10.21 8.33
CA ARG A 67 2.01 -10.88 8.62
C ARG A 67 1.27 -10.20 9.76
N GLY A 68 1.97 -9.87 10.85
CA GLY A 68 1.39 -9.18 12.01
C GLY A 68 0.89 -7.77 11.68
N GLY A 69 1.72 -6.96 11.03
CA GLY A 69 1.40 -5.59 10.63
C GLY A 69 0.25 -5.54 9.63
N LYS A 70 0.24 -6.45 8.64
CA LYS A 70 -0.88 -6.57 7.70
C LYS A 70 -2.18 -6.93 8.41
N ALA A 71 -2.14 -7.85 9.38
CA ALA A 71 -3.33 -8.27 10.11
C ALA A 71 -3.88 -7.14 10.99
N GLN A 72 -3.01 -6.44 11.72
CA GLN A 72 -3.40 -5.28 12.53
C GLN A 72 -4.03 -4.19 11.66
N ARG A 73 -3.37 -3.81 10.56
CA ARG A 73 -3.87 -2.77 9.67
C ARG A 73 -5.18 -3.17 8.99
N SER A 74 -5.29 -4.43 8.56
CA SER A 74 -6.54 -4.96 8.01
C SER A 74 -7.70 -4.80 8.99
N TRP A 75 -7.49 -5.09 10.29
CA TRP A 75 -8.51 -4.89 11.31
C TRP A 75 -8.94 -3.42 11.41
N GLU A 76 -8.00 -2.48 11.48
CA GLU A 76 -8.30 -1.04 11.53
C GLU A 76 -9.12 -0.58 10.30
N LEU A 77 -8.71 -1.03 9.10
CA LEU A 77 -9.39 -0.71 7.85
C LEU A 77 -10.82 -1.27 7.83
N ILE A 78 -11.02 -2.51 8.28
CA ILE A 78 -12.34 -3.14 8.36
C ILE A 78 -13.26 -2.35 9.30
N GLN A 79 -12.76 -1.94 10.47
CA GLN A 79 -13.54 -1.10 11.38
C GLN A 79 -13.91 0.25 10.74
N ALA A 80 -12.95 0.88 10.05
CA ALA A 80 -13.19 2.14 9.36
C ALA A 80 -14.22 2.02 8.22
N LEU A 81 -14.25 0.90 7.51
CA LEU A 81 -15.25 0.60 6.48
C LEU A 81 -16.63 0.36 7.10
N ASN A 82 -16.71 -0.45 8.16
CA ASN A 82 -17.97 -0.72 8.85
C ASN A 82 -18.58 0.54 9.47
N ALA A 83 -17.74 1.44 10.02
CA ALA A 83 -18.20 2.74 10.52
C ALA A 83 -18.84 3.62 9.43
N ARG A 84 -18.60 3.33 8.15
CA ARG A 84 -19.12 4.06 6.98
C ARG A 84 -20.07 3.22 6.13
N GLU A 85 -20.63 2.16 6.71
CA GLU A 85 -21.47 1.20 6.00
C GLU A 85 -22.64 1.87 5.27
N SER A 86 -23.35 2.81 5.91
CA SER A 86 -24.50 3.49 5.31
C SER A 86 -24.11 4.26 4.03
N THR A 87 -22.99 4.98 4.07
CA THR A 87 -22.45 5.69 2.92
C THR A 87 -22.03 4.72 1.81
N LEU A 88 -21.34 3.63 2.15
CA LEU A 88 -20.91 2.63 1.18
C LEU A 88 -22.09 1.88 0.54
N ASN A 89 -23.14 1.60 1.31
CA ASN A 89 -24.38 0.99 0.81
C ASN A 89 -25.12 1.93 -0.16
N ALA A 90 -25.12 3.24 0.10
CA ALA A 90 -25.73 4.22 -0.79
C ALA A 90 -24.91 4.44 -2.08
N LEU A 91 -23.58 4.42 -1.98
CA LEU A 91 -22.68 4.65 -3.11
C LEU A 91 -22.63 3.46 -4.09
N TYR A 92 -22.64 2.23 -3.56
CA TYR A 92 -22.50 1.00 -4.32
C TYR A 92 -23.76 0.11 -4.21
N ASP A 93 -24.87 0.62 -4.74
CA ASP A 93 -26.14 -0.12 -4.74
C ASP A 93 -26.28 -0.99 -5.99
N PHE A 94 -26.05 -2.30 -5.85
CA PHE A 94 -26.18 -3.26 -6.95
C PHE A 94 -27.63 -3.70 -7.22
N ARG A 95 -28.59 -3.38 -6.35
CA ARG A 95 -29.99 -3.82 -6.50
C ARG A 95 -30.61 -3.41 -7.84
N PRO A 96 -30.43 -2.16 -8.33
CA PRO A 96 -30.98 -1.74 -9.62
C PRO A 96 -30.29 -2.37 -10.83
N LEU A 97 -29.16 -3.04 -10.63
CA LEU A 97 -28.38 -3.70 -11.69
C LEU A 97 -28.76 -5.18 -11.85
N ILE A 98 -29.49 -5.75 -10.89
CA ILE A 98 -29.93 -7.14 -10.93
C ILE A 98 -31.19 -7.20 -11.78
N SER A 99 -31.26 -8.21 -12.64
CA SER A 99 -32.44 -8.46 -13.46
C SER A 99 -33.63 -8.88 -12.59
N PRO A 100 -34.88 -8.72 -13.08
CA PRO A 100 -36.06 -9.23 -12.38
C PRO A 100 -35.99 -10.74 -12.09
N GLU A 101 -35.28 -11.50 -12.91
CA GLU A 101 -35.09 -12.94 -12.78
C GLU A 101 -33.98 -13.33 -11.78
N GLY A 102 -33.28 -12.35 -11.18
CA GLY A 102 -32.31 -12.61 -10.10
C GLY A 102 -30.88 -12.94 -10.56
N TRP A 103 -30.51 -12.56 -11.78
CA TRP A 103 -29.12 -12.66 -12.25
C TRP A 103 -28.44 -11.29 -12.31
N LEU A 104 -27.15 -11.28 -11.99
CA LEU A 104 -26.29 -10.11 -12.11
C LEU A 104 -25.63 -10.12 -13.49
N PRO A 105 -25.74 -9.04 -14.28
CA PRO A 105 -25.16 -8.99 -15.62
C PRO A 105 -23.63 -9.03 -15.60
N PRO A 106 -23.01 -9.36 -16.75
CA PRO A 106 -21.56 -9.39 -16.84
C PRO A 106 -20.99 -7.99 -16.71
N VAL A 107 -19.76 -7.90 -16.19
CA VAL A 107 -18.99 -6.64 -16.20
C VAL A 107 -18.22 -6.58 -17.50
N ILE A 108 -18.46 -5.54 -18.30
CA ILE A 108 -17.90 -5.42 -19.65
C ILE A 108 -16.90 -4.26 -19.69
N ASP A 109 -15.68 -4.55 -20.13
CA ASP A 109 -14.71 -3.53 -20.53
C ASP A 109 -14.88 -3.16 -22.00
N GLU A 110 -14.64 -1.90 -22.30
CA GLU A 110 -14.62 -1.35 -23.63
C GLU A 110 -13.31 -0.62 -23.86
N ALA A 111 -12.60 -1.00 -24.91
CA ALA A 111 -11.48 -0.25 -25.42
C ALA A 111 -11.86 0.32 -26.81
N GLN A 112 -11.73 1.63 -26.97
CA GLN A 112 -11.93 2.32 -28.24
C GLN A 112 -10.60 2.53 -28.96
N ASP A 113 -10.64 2.56 -30.29
CA ASP A 113 -9.49 2.88 -31.15
C ASP A 113 -8.23 2.07 -30.84
N VAL A 114 -8.40 0.75 -30.71
CA VAL A 114 -7.31 -0.18 -30.40
C VAL A 114 -6.54 -0.49 -31.67
N ALA A 115 -5.23 -0.22 -31.66
CA ALA A 115 -4.30 -0.67 -32.68
C ALA A 115 -3.35 -1.72 -32.11
N HIS A 116 -3.33 -2.89 -32.73
CA HIS A 116 -2.35 -3.94 -32.47
C HIS A 116 -1.36 -3.97 -33.64
N ILE A 117 -0.11 -3.61 -33.35
CA ILE A 117 0.95 -3.46 -34.34
C ILE A 117 1.97 -4.58 -34.11
N THR A 118 2.13 -5.44 -35.11
CA THR A 118 3.25 -6.38 -35.25
C THR A 118 4.21 -5.87 -36.34
N PRO A 119 5.47 -6.34 -36.41
CA PRO A 119 6.43 -5.88 -37.43
C PRO A 119 5.96 -6.07 -38.88
N ASP A 120 5.04 -7.01 -39.10
CA ASP A 120 4.52 -7.45 -40.38
C ASP A 120 3.05 -7.09 -40.62
N GLN A 121 2.29 -6.68 -39.59
CA GLN A 121 0.86 -6.40 -39.70
C GLN A 121 0.38 -5.30 -38.74
N ILE A 122 -0.52 -4.44 -39.21
CA ILE A 122 -1.30 -3.53 -38.37
C ILE A 122 -2.76 -4.01 -38.35
N ARG A 123 -3.31 -4.23 -37.16
CA ARG A 123 -4.75 -4.49 -36.96
C ARG A 123 -5.33 -3.35 -36.14
N THR A 124 -6.34 -2.69 -36.68
CA THR A 124 -7.07 -1.63 -35.96
C THR A 124 -8.51 -2.08 -35.69
N SER A 125 -9.08 -1.63 -34.59
CA SER A 125 -10.46 -1.89 -34.21
C SER A 125 -11.03 -0.65 -33.54
N SER A 126 -12.18 -0.20 -34.00
CA SER A 126 -12.87 0.94 -33.40
C SER A 126 -13.33 0.64 -31.98
N ARG A 127 -13.68 -0.61 -31.67
CA ARG A 127 -14.17 -1.04 -30.36
C ARG A 127 -13.84 -2.49 -30.08
N VAL A 128 -13.32 -2.76 -28.89
CA VAL A 128 -13.08 -4.12 -28.38
C VAL A 128 -13.80 -4.25 -27.05
N TRP A 129 -14.67 -5.25 -26.95
CA TRP A 129 -15.41 -5.56 -25.73
C TRP A 129 -14.82 -6.78 -25.05
N THR A 130 -14.55 -6.69 -23.76
CA THR A 130 -14.04 -7.81 -22.97
C THR A 130 -14.92 -8.05 -21.76
N ILE A 131 -15.35 -9.29 -21.57
CA ILE A 131 -16.05 -9.68 -20.34
C ILE A 131 -15.02 -9.84 -19.24
N ILE A 132 -14.98 -8.91 -18.28
CA ILE A 132 -14.09 -8.97 -17.12
C ILE A 132 -14.62 -9.96 -16.10
N ARG A 133 -15.94 -10.02 -15.96
CA ARG A 133 -16.63 -10.91 -15.03
C ARG A 133 -17.87 -11.46 -15.71
N PRO A 134 -18.05 -12.79 -15.74
CA PRO A 134 -19.23 -13.39 -16.35
C PRO A 134 -20.48 -13.08 -15.54
N GLU A 135 -21.62 -13.20 -16.21
CA GLU A 135 -22.92 -13.20 -15.58
C GLU A 135 -23.05 -14.34 -14.56
N ARG A 136 -23.87 -14.12 -13.53
CA ARG A 136 -24.13 -15.14 -12.51
C ARG A 136 -25.46 -14.92 -11.82
N PHE A 137 -26.08 -16.00 -11.39
CA PHE A 137 -27.23 -15.95 -10.48
C PHE A 137 -26.78 -15.55 -9.08
N VAL A 138 -27.56 -14.67 -8.44
CA VAL A 138 -27.29 -14.22 -7.08
C VAL A 138 -28.56 -14.37 -6.25
N SER A 139 -28.47 -15.05 -5.11
CA SER A 139 -29.63 -15.16 -4.19
C SER A 139 -29.90 -13.85 -3.47
N ASN A 140 -28.84 -13.11 -3.12
CA ASN A 140 -28.91 -11.79 -2.53
C ASN A 140 -28.05 -10.81 -3.35
N PRO A 141 -28.46 -9.53 -3.45
CA PRO A 141 -27.64 -8.51 -4.08
C PRO A 141 -26.26 -8.42 -3.44
N PRO A 142 -25.17 -8.39 -4.24
CA PRO A 142 -23.84 -8.23 -3.69
C PRO A 142 -23.69 -6.82 -3.10
N GLY A 143 -22.77 -6.68 -2.15
CA GLY A 143 -22.49 -5.41 -1.48
C GLY A 143 -21.02 -5.03 -1.57
N TRP A 144 -20.66 -3.80 -1.17
CA TRP A 144 -19.27 -3.33 -1.17
C TRP A 144 -18.31 -4.27 -0.43
N ARG A 145 -18.80 -5.01 0.58
CA ARG A 145 -18.04 -5.99 1.35
C ARG A 145 -17.42 -7.09 0.50
N ASP A 146 -18.14 -7.52 -0.54
CA ASP A 146 -17.67 -8.57 -1.44
C ASP A 146 -16.38 -8.14 -2.17
N TRP A 147 -16.14 -6.84 -2.32
CA TRP A 147 -14.93 -6.31 -2.95
C TRP A 147 -13.91 -5.80 -1.92
N LEU A 148 -14.30 -4.87 -1.06
CA LEU A 148 -13.34 -4.13 -0.22
C LEU A 148 -12.64 -5.01 0.81
N LEU A 149 -13.30 -6.07 1.29
CA LEU A 149 -12.74 -6.95 2.32
C LEU A 149 -11.83 -8.04 1.76
N ARG A 150 -11.74 -8.21 0.44
CA ARG A 150 -10.91 -9.27 -0.16
C ARG A 150 -9.44 -9.09 0.18
N GLY A 151 -8.81 -10.13 0.71
CA GLY A 151 -7.39 -10.09 1.06
C GLY A 151 -7.06 -9.27 2.33
N LEU A 152 -8.06 -8.67 2.98
CA LEU A 152 -7.93 -8.09 4.32
C LEU A 152 -8.31 -9.15 5.36
N SER A 153 -7.33 -9.62 6.12
CA SER A 153 -7.50 -10.63 7.16
C SER A 153 -7.07 -10.05 8.49
N THR A 154 -7.89 -10.19 9.53
CA THR A 154 -7.55 -9.75 10.90
C THR A 154 -6.67 -10.75 11.63
N THR A 155 -6.50 -11.95 11.08
CA THR A 155 -5.62 -12.99 11.62
C THR A 155 -4.36 -13.07 10.79
N ALA A 156 -3.20 -12.99 11.45
CA ALA A 156 -1.93 -13.27 10.82
C ALA A 156 -1.89 -14.75 10.41
N THR A 157 -1.55 -15.03 9.15
CA THR A 157 -1.43 -16.41 8.67
C THR A 157 -0.37 -17.15 9.48
N PRO A 158 -0.66 -18.34 10.02
CA PRO A 158 0.33 -19.15 10.73
C PRO A 158 1.55 -19.44 9.85
N GLY A 159 2.73 -19.51 10.45
CA GLY A 159 3.96 -19.83 9.75
C GLY A 159 5.06 -20.30 10.69
N THR A 160 6.15 -20.80 10.11
CA THR A 160 7.26 -21.42 10.84
C THR A 160 8.29 -20.41 11.33
N GLU A 161 8.09 -19.12 11.09
CA GLU A 161 9.03 -18.04 11.43
C GLU A 161 9.21 -17.90 12.95
N GLY A 162 8.19 -18.28 13.73
CA GLY A 162 8.25 -18.34 15.19
C GLY A 162 9.26 -19.35 15.74
N SER A 163 9.74 -20.30 14.92
CA SER A 163 10.77 -21.26 15.31
C SER A 163 12.18 -20.66 15.33
N VAL A 164 12.39 -19.49 14.69
CA VAL A 164 13.69 -18.81 14.67
C VAL A 164 13.77 -17.88 15.88
N VAL A 165 14.28 -18.39 16.99
CA VAL A 165 14.40 -17.63 18.24
C VAL A 165 15.79 -16.99 18.35
N PRO A 166 15.92 -15.67 18.58
CA PRO A 166 17.20 -15.02 18.83
C PRO A 166 17.76 -15.40 20.22
N GLU A 167 19.03 -15.76 20.27
CA GLU A 167 19.66 -16.30 21.49
C GLU A 167 20.42 -15.24 22.30
N ASP A 168 21.09 -14.31 21.61
CA ASP A 168 21.88 -13.24 22.21
C ASP A 168 21.30 -11.84 21.95
N SER A 169 21.90 -10.82 22.57
CA SER A 169 21.46 -9.43 22.45
C SER A 169 21.67 -8.85 21.04
N VAL A 170 22.68 -9.32 20.30
CA VAL A 170 22.98 -8.86 18.93
C VAL A 170 21.93 -9.41 17.96
N GLN A 171 21.64 -10.72 18.05
CA GLN A 171 20.58 -11.41 17.32
C GLN A 171 19.22 -10.79 17.61
N ARG A 172 18.94 -10.47 18.89
CA ARG A 172 17.68 -9.81 19.28
C ARG A 172 17.52 -8.45 18.60
N LYS A 173 18.60 -7.65 18.53
CA LYS A 173 18.57 -6.35 17.84
C LYS A 173 18.30 -6.50 16.33
N VAL A 174 18.93 -7.47 15.67
CA VAL A 174 18.68 -7.78 14.25
C VAL A 174 17.22 -8.19 14.05
N TRP A 175 16.74 -9.12 14.89
CA TRP A 175 15.36 -9.58 14.87
C TRP A 175 14.35 -8.45 15.06
N GLU A 176 14.52 -7.62 16.08
CA GLU A 176 13.61 -6.49 16.36
C GLU A 176 13.59 -5.47 15.21
N THR A 177 14.74 -5.19 14.61
CA THR A 177 14.85 -4.27 13.46
C THR A 177 14.10 -4.85 12.25
N ALA A 178 14.37 -6.11 11.92
CA ALA A 178 13.70 -6.82 10.84
C ALA A 178 12.18 -6.92 11.05
N LEU A 179 11.76 -7.22 12.28
CA LEU A 179 10.35 -7.31 12.67
C LEU A 179 9.63 -5.97 12.49
N ARG A 180 10.22 -4.87 12.97
CA ARG A 180 9.64 -3.52 12.83
C ARG A 180 9.54 -3.09 11.37
N GLN A 181 10.57 -3.38 10.57
CA GLN A 181 10.54 -3.12 9.14
C GLN A 181 9.42 -3.90 8.46
N GLY A 182 9.38 -5.22 8.67
CA GLY A 182 8.33 -6.08 8.12
C GLY A 182 6.94 -5.62 8.56
N TRP A 183 6.77 -5.22 9.81
CA TRP A 183 5.51 -4.69 10.32
C TRP A 183 5.01 -3.49 9.52
N GLN A 184 5.88 -2.51 9.28
CA GLN A 184 5.50 -1.33 8.50
C GLN A 184 5.18 -1.67 7.05
N GLU A 185 5.97 -2.54 6.42
CA GLU A 185 5.71 -3.04 5.06
C GLU A 185 4.36 -3.79 4.98
N GLY A 186 4.03 -4.58 6.00
CA GLY A 186 2.76 -5.28 6.13
C GLY A 186 1.57 -4.33 6.25
N ARG A 187 1.72 -3.27 7.05
CA ARG A 187 0.69 -2.22 7.16
C ARG A 187 0.47 -1.54 5.80
N GLN A 188 1.53 -1.11 5.14
CA GLN A 188 1.46 -0.50 3.80
C GLN A 188 0.83 -1.45 2.77
N ASN A 189 1.14 -2.75 2.84
CA ASN A 189 0.54 -3.74 1.96
C ASN A 189 -0.99 -3.85 2.15
N ALA A 190 -1.49 -3.73 3.38
CA ALA A 190 -2.93 -3.72 3.64
C ALA A 190 -3.60 -2.49 3.01
N ASP A 191 -2.98 -1.31 3.09
CA ASP A 191 -3.48 -0.10 2.46
C ASP A 191 -3.53 -0.24 0.93
N LEU A 192 -2.46 -0.73 0.30
CA LEU A 192 -2.41 -1.00 -1.15
C LEU A 192 -3.45 -2.05 -1.58
N THR A 193 -3.69 -3.07 -0.75
CA THR A 193 -4.71 -4.09 -1.00
C THR A 193 -6.10 -3.44 -1.06
N LEU A 194 -6.41 -2.57 -0.09
CA LEU A 194 -7.69 -1.87 -0.06
C LEU A 194 -7.86 -0.92 -1.24
N GLU A 195 -6.81 -0.18 -1.61
CA GLU A 195 -6.81 0.70 -2.78
C GLU A 195 -7.10 -0.07 -4.08
N ALA A 196 -6.44 -1.21 -4.28
CA ALA A 196 -6.67 -2.08 -5.43
C ALA A 196 -8.11 -2.65 -5.45
N ASN A 197 -8.64 -3.04 -4.29
CA ASN A 197 -10.01 -3.51 -4.15
C ASN A 197 -11.03 -2.43 -4.47
N GLN A 198 -10.79 -1.20 -4.02
CA GLN A 198 -11.63 -0.04 -4.29
C GLN A 198 -11.66 0.29 -5.78
N LYS A 199 -10.50 0.30 -6.45
CA LYS A 199 -10.42 0.46 -7.91
C LYS A 199 -11.23 -0.61 -8.64
N THR A 200 -11.12 -1.85 -8.18
CA THR A 200 -11.89 -2.99 -8.73
C THR A 200 -13.40 -2.81 -8.50
N LEU A 201 -13.83 -2.42 -7.31
CA LEU A 201 -15.23 -2.17 -6.98
C LEU A 201 -15.82 -1.06 -7.85
N THR A 202 -15.15 0.09 -7.91
CA THR A 202 -15.61 1.23 -8.70
C THR A 202 -15.68 0.90 -10.18
N ARG A 203 -14.68 0.20 -10.72
CA ARG A 203 -14.70 -0.29 -12.10
C ARG A 203 -15.88 -1.23 -12.32
N ASP A 204 -16.02 -2.28 -11.51
CA ASP A 204 -17.05 -3.29 -11.71
C ASP A 204 -18.45 -2.69 -11.61
N TYR A 205 -18.71 -1.83 -10.63
CA TYR A 205 -19.99 -1.16 -10.45
C TYR A 205 -20.35 -0.27 -11.65
N ARG A 206 -19.40 0.54 -12.16
CA ARG A 206 -19.63 1.43 -13.30
C ARG A 206 -19.78 0.69 -14.63
N LYS A 207 -19.03 -0.41 -14.81
CA LYS A 207 -19.01 -1.21 -16.03
C LYS A 207 -20.09 -2.30 -16.07
N THR A 208 -20.88 -2.43 -15.01
CA THR A 208 -22.06 -3.30 -15.00
C THR A 208 -23.19 -2.59 -15.76
N PRO A 209 -23.73 -3.16 -16.84
CA PRO A 209 -24.85 -2.58 -17.57
C PRO A 209 -26.05 -2.36 -16.64
N ARG A 210 -26.65 -1.17 -16.71
CA ARG A 210 -27.92 -0.88 -16.01
C ARG A 210 -29.06 -1.38 -16.87
N ASN A 211 -30.16 -1.83 -16.26
CA ASN A 211 -31.35 -2.35 -16.95
C ASN A 211 -32.19 -1.24 -17.65
N THR A 212 -31.53 -0.16 -18.07
CA THR A 212 -32.04 0.89 -18.95
C THR A 212 -31.54 0.63 -20.36
N PRO A 213 -32.26 1.01 -21.42
CA PRO A 213 -31.72 0.94 -22.78
C PRO A 213 -30.33 1.58 -22.81
N PHE A 214 -29.40 0.97 -23.53
CA PHE A 214 -28.01 1.40 -23.64
C PHE A 214 -27.95 2.84 -24.16
N VAL A 215 -27.96 3.80 -23.24
CA VAL A 215 -27.64 5.20 -23.50
C VAL A 215 -26.14 5.31 -23.25
N LEU A 216 -25.40 5.67 -24.30
CA LEU A 216 -23.97 5.93 -24.22
C LEU A 216 -23.73 6.93 -23.08
N PRO A 217 -22.91 6.59 -22.07
CA PRO A 217 -22.43 7.61 -21.17
C PRO A 217 -21.59 8.59 -22.02
N GLU A 218 -21.93 9.88 -21.98
CA GLU A 218 -20.97 10.92 -22.33
C GLU A 218 -19.68 10.68 -21.54
N PRO A 219 -18.50 10.99 -22.10
CA PRO A 219 -17.26 10.97 -21.34
C PRO A 219 -17.36 12.03 -20.23
N GLU A 220 -17.88 11.63 -19.08
CA GLU A 220 -17.88 12.44 -17.87
C GLU A 220 -16.42 12.81 -17.57
N PRO A 221 -16.09 14.11 -17.46
CA PRO A 221 -14.76 14.53 -17.05
C PRO A 221 -14.42 13.89 -15.71
N PHE A 222 -13.15 13.55 -15.54
CA PHE A 222 -12.54 12.81 -14.43
C PHE A 222 -12.68 13.46 -13.02
N GLU A 223 -13.75 14.19 -12.71
CA GLU A 223 -13.80 15.03 -11.51
C GLU A 223 -14.47 14.41 -10.28
N ASN A 224 -15.16 13.26 -10.40
CA ASN A 224 -15.77 12.63 -9.22
C ASN A 224 -14.87 11.60 -8.50
N ASN A 225 -13.55 11.75 -8.61
CA ASN A 225 -12.61 11.04 -7.75
C ASN A 225 -12.31 11.79 -6.44
N ILE A 226 -12.65 13.08 -6.33
CA ILE A 226 -12.27 13.89 -5.16
C ILE A 226 -13.01 13.45 -3.89
N ILE A 227 -14.27 13.00 -3.94
CA ILE A 227 -14.99 12.56 -2.73
C ILE A 227 -14.53 11.16 -2.28
N ILE A 228 -14.27 10.27 -3.23
CA ILE A 228 -13.83 8.90 -2.95
C ILE A 228 -12.36 8.91 -2.50
N ASP A 229 -11.51 9.72 -3.13
CA ASP A 229 -10.15 9.96 -2.65
C ASP A 229 -10.16 10.77 -1.35
N ALA A 230 -11.02 11.76 -1.12
CA ALA A 230 -11.02 12.50 0.16
C ALA A 230 -11.44 11.64 1.36
N ILE A 231 -12.39 10.71 1.20
CA ILE A 231 -12.80 9.79 2.27
C ILE A 231 -11.67 8.83 2.69
N PHE A 232 -10.82 8.41 1.73
CA PHE A 232 -9.71 7.49 1.98
C PHE A 232 -8.36 8.19 2.24
N THR A 233 -8.05 9.27 1.51
CA THR A 233 -6.83 10.09 1.63
C THR A 233 -6.79 10.91 2.93
N CYS A 234 -7.91 11.38 3.47
CA CYS A 234 -7.90 12.06 4.78
C CYS A 234 -7.53 11.12 5.95
N ASN A 235 -7.71 9.81 5.84
CA ASN A 235 -7.49 8.87 6.95
C ASN A 235 -6.14 8.14 6.92
N LEU A 236 -5.38 8.21 5.83
CA LEU A 236 -3.99 7.74 5.79
C LEU A 236 -3.04 8.72 6.51
N CYS A 237 -3.37 10.01 6.62
CA CYS A 237 -2.55 10.99 7.34
C CYS A 237 -2.76 10.98 8.87
N ASN A 238 -3.97 10.70 9.36
CA ASN A 238 -4.30 10.96 10.77
C ASN A 238 -3.83 9.88 11.77
N THR A 239 -3.16 8.83 11.29
CA THR A 239 -2.55 7.79 12.15
C THR A 239 -1.02 7.86 12.21
N SER A 240 -0.38 8.77 11.46
CA SER A 240 1.07 9.00 11.55
C SER A 240 1.47 9.99 12.66
N SER A 241 0.51 10.58 13.38
CA SER A 241 0.75 11.64 14.39
C SER A 241 0.64 11.19 15.84
N ARG A 242 0.51 9.88 16.10
CA ARG A 242 0.45 9.33 17.46
C ARG A 242 1.31 8.08 17.60
N LEU A 243 2.62 8.25 17.46
CA LEU A 243 3.67 7.50 18.15
C LEU A 243 4.86 8.44 18.37
#